data_AF-A0A355GFC0-F1
#
_entry.id   AF-A0A355GFC0-F1
#
_cell.length_a   1.000
_cell.length_b   1.000
_cell.length_c   1.000
_cell.angle_alpha   90.00
_cell.angle_beta   90.00
_cell.angle_gamma   90.00
#
_symmetry.space_group_name_H-M   'P 1'
#
loop_
_entity.id
_entity.type
_entity.pdbx_description
1 polymer ?
#
loop_
_entity_poly.entity_id
_entity_poly.type
_entity_poly.pdbx_seq_one_letter_code
_entity_poly.pdbx_strand_id
1 'polypeptide(L)'
;FRNQFSAPLTILLGIPFHYMFAIERWRQRVGPHCPEWLAAVGEFEALCSLAGYAYEHPEDPFPEIADPANGPRFEGVALGHPLIPLEQVVRNDVTLNTEQRLLMISGSNMSGKSTLMRTVGTNFVLALAGAPVRAASLTVSPMQAGTAMRVQDSLQQGASLFYQSVARLSAVVHLADAAVPVLFLLDEILQGTNSHDRRIGAQSVIETLIERGGIGIVTTHDLALTEITAQFGSQAKNVHFEDQLIDGKMAFDYRMRPGIVEHSNALELMKMMGIELKALDTEADDPKSADLTQ
;
A
#
# COMPACT_ATOMS: atom_id res chain seq x y z
N PHE A 1 27.64 45.72 -20.36
CA PHE A 1 28.72 46.40 -21.10
C PHE A 1 28.38 46.47 -22.58
N ARG A 2 27.95 47.63 -23.10
CA ARG A 2 27.50 47.79 -24.50
C ARG A 2 28.10 49.06 -25.12
N ASN A 3 29.41 49.24 -24.96
CA ASN A 3 30.16 50.35 -25.55
C ASN A 3 31.01 49.83 -26.73
N GLN A 4 30.55 50.06 -27.96
CA GLN A 4 31.16 49.52 -29.18
C GLN A 4 32.61 49.99 -29.39
N PHE A 5 32.98 51.14 -28.84
CA PHE A 5 34.35 51.68 -28.91
C PHE A 5 35.38 50.89 -28.08
N SER A 6 34.94 50.10 -27.10
CA SER A 6 35.83 49.31 -26.23
C SER A 6 36.15 47.91 -26.76
N ALA A 7 35.40 47.45 -27.77
CA ALA A 7 35.54 46.11 -28.34
C ALA A 7 36.94 45.83 -28.96
N PRO A 8 37.51 46.70 -29.83
CA PRO A 8 38.82 46.42 -30.42
C PRO A 8 39.94 46.40 -29.37
N LEU A 9 39.86 47.26 -28.34
CA LEU A 9 40.82 47.28 -27.24
C LEU A 9 40.73 46.02 -26.37
N THR A 10 39.50 45.57 -26.08
CA THR A 10 39.24 44.35 -25.30
C THR A 10 39.76 43.10 -26.00
N ILE A 11 39.61 43.04 -27.34
CA ILE A 11 40.13 41.95 -28.17
C ILE A 11 41.66 42.00 -28.24
N LEU A 12 42.25 43.19 -28.47
CA LEU A 12 43.70 43.39 -28.52
C LEU A 12 44.38 42.98 -27.21
N LEU A 13 43.77 43.33 -26.07
CA LEU A 13 44.26 42.98 -24.74
C LEU A 13 43.95 41.53 -24.34
N GLY A 14 43.31 40.73 -25.21
CA GLY A 14 43.00 39.33 -24.93
C GLY A 14 42.09 39.11 -23.71
N ILE A 15 41.38 40.14 -23.26
CA ILE A 15 40.54 40.10 -22.05
C ILE A 15 39.53 38.93 -22.08
N PRO A 16 38.88 38.59 -23.21
CA PRO A 16 37.99 37.42 -23.26
C PRO A 16 38.71 36.09 -22.96
N PHE A 17 39.96 35.93 -23.40
CA PHE A 17 40.76 34.74 -23.10
C PHE A 17 41.13 34.68 -21.61
N HIS A 18 41.48 35.81 -21.00
CA HIS A 18 41.72 35.87 -19.56
C HIS A 18 40.48 35.46 -18.75
N TYR A 19 39.30 35.93 -19.13
CA TYR A 19 38.04 35.49 -18.52
C TYR A 19 37.77 34.01 -18.78
N MET A 20 37.98 33.51 -20.00
CA MET A 20 37.82 32.10 -20.33
C MET A 20 38.72 31.22 -19.47
N PHE A 21 40.02 31.54 -19.35
CA PHE A 21 40.95 30.80 -18.50
C PHE A 21 40.66 30.96 -17.00
N ALA A 22 40.10 32.09 -16.57
CA ALA A 22 39.68 32.28 -15.18
C ALA A 22 38.44 31.43 -14.86
N ILE A 23 37.44 31.40 -15.74
CA ILE A 23 36.25 30.54 -15.64
C ILE A 23 36.67 29.06 -15.69
N GLU A 24 37.59 28.68 -16.58
CA GLU A 24 38.06 27.30 -16.67
C GLU A 24 38.81 26.87 -15.41
N ARG A 25 39.68 27.73 -14.87
CA ARG A 25 40.36 27.48 -13.58
C ARG A 25 39.37 27.38 -12.41
N TRP A 26 38.35 28.23 -12.39
CA TRP A 26 37.27 28.12 -11.40
C TRP A 26 36.50 26.80 -11.58
N ARG A 27 36.12 26.44 -12.80
CA ARG A 27 35.39 25.21 -13.11
C ARG A 27 36.19 23.97 -12.71
N GLN A 28 37.48 23.93 -12.97
CA GLN A 28 38.34 22.82 -12.55
C GLN A 28 38.51 22.72 -11.04
N ARG A 29 38.54 23.87 -10.34
CA ARG A 29 38.71 23.91 -8.88
C ARG A 29 37.41 23.68 -8.11
N VAL A 30 36.28 24.19 -8.60
CA VAL A 30 35.00 24.28 -7.88
C VAL A 30 33.94 23.35 -8.49
N GLY A 31 33.94 23.18 -9.81
CA GLY A 31 32.96 22.36 -10.53
C GLY A 31 32.82 20.93 -9.99
N PRO A 32 33.91 20.22 -9.62
CA PRO A 32 33.81 18.90 -9.00
C PRO A 32 33.04 18.87 -7.67
N HIS A 33 32.99 19.98 -6.93
CA HIS A 33 32.31 20.09 -5.63
C HIS A 33 30.84 20.51 -5.75
N CYS A 34 30.43 21.15 -6.86
CA CYS A 34 29.05 21.62 -7.03
C CYS A 34 27.99 20.52 -6.85
N PRO A 35 28.15 19.28 -7.38
CA PRO A 35 27.16 18.22 -7.18
C PRO A 35 26.97 17.85 -5.70
N GLU A 36 28.07 17.79 -4.93
CA GLU A 36 28.05 17.49 -3.50
C GLU A 36 27.32 18.59 -2.71
N TRP A 37 27.58 19.87 -3.04
CA TRP A 37 26.89 20.99 -2.40
C TRP A 37 25.40 21.02 -2.72
N LEU A 38 25.03 20.74 -3.97
CA LEU A 38 23.61 20.64 -4.35
C LEU A 38 22.92 19.46 -3.66
N ALA A 39 23.60 18.33 -3.50
CA ALA A 39 23.08 17.20 -2.75
C ALA A 39 22.87 17.55 -1.27
N ALA A 40 23.82 18.24 -0.63
CA ALA A 40 23.71 18.67 0.76
C ALA A 40 22.56 19.67 0.98
N VAL A 41 22.37 20.63 0.06
CA VAL A 41 21.22 21.55 0.11
C VAL A 41 19.91 20.77 -0.08
N GLY A 42 19.87 19.82 -1.02
CA GLY A 42 18.68 18.99 -1.24
C GLY A 42 18.31 18.13 -0.02
N GLU A 43 19.30 17.55 0.66
CA GLU A 43 19.09 16.81 1.90
C GLU A 43 18.56 17.72 3.02
N PHE A 44 19.14 18.92 3.16
CA PHE A 44 18.67 19.91 4.12
C PHE A 44 17.22 20.33 3.86
N GLU A 45 16.85 20.61 2.60
CA GLU A 45 15.47 20.95 2.22
C GLU A 45 14.50 19.79 2.49
N ALA A 46 14.88 18.55 2.20
CA ALA A 46 14.07 17.36 2.49
C ALA A 46 13.83 17.19 4.00
N LEU A 47 14.88 17.35 4.82
CA LEU A 47 14.77 17.29 6.28
C LEU A 47 13.90 18.43 6.83
N CYS A 48 14.02 19.64 6.30
CA CYS A 48 13.14 20.76 6.66
C CYS A 48 11.67 20.48 6.33
N SER A 49 11.38 19.82 5.20
CA SER A 49 10.03 19.41 4.83
C SER A 49 9.42 18.42 5.85
N LEU A 50 10.19 17.40 6.23
CA LEU A 50 9.77 16.43 7.25
C LEU A 50 9.60 17.06 8.64
N ALA A 51 10.50 17.98 9.01
CA ALA A 51 10.40 18.73 10.25
C ALA A 51 9.16 19.64 10.27
N GLY A 52 8.82 20.26 9.13
CA GLY A 52 7.59 21.03 8.97
C GLY A 52 6.35 20.16 9.17
N TYR A 53 6.29 18.99 8.52
CA TYR A 53 5.21 18.02 8.72
C TYR A 53 5.08 17.58 10.18
N ALA A 54 6.20 17.32 10.87
CA ALA A 54 6.20 16.97 12.28
C ALA A 54 5.70 18.09 13.20
N TYR A 55 6.06 19.34 12.88
CA TYR A 55 5.58 20.50 13.61
C TYR A 55 4.06 20.70 13.47
N GLU A 56 3.51 20.43 12.29
CA GLU A 56 2.06 20.51 12.01
C GLU A 56 1.25 19.38 12.67
N HIS A 57 1.90 18.26 13.01
CA HIS A 57 1.26 17.06 13.56
C HIS A 57 1.89 16.62 14.89
N PRO A 58 1.79 17.43 15.97
CA PRO A 58 2.46 17.14 17.24
C PRO A 58 1.93 15.89 17.97
N GLU A 59 0.75 15.40 17.59
CA GLU A 59 0.15 14.17 18.15
C GLU A 59 0.61 12.90 17.42
N ASP A 60 1.20 13.03 16.23
CA ASP A 60 1.68 11.89 15.44
C ASP A 60 3.08 11.46 15.93
N PRO A 61 3.27 10.23 16.42
CA PRO A 61 4.57 9.78 16.94
C PRO A 61 5.56 9.48 15.84
N PHE A 62 6.86 9.57 16.16
CA PHE A 62 7.89 8.91 15.35
C PHE A 62 7.81 7.39 15.53
N PRO A 63 8.00 6.60 14.46
CA PRO A 63 7.97 5.15 14.54
C PRO A 63 9.19 4.59 15.26
N GLU A 64 9.05 3.40 15.82
CA GLU A 64 10.18 2.58 16.24
C GLU A 64 10.70 1.77 15.05
N ILE A 65 11.99 1.92 14.73
CA ILE A 65 12.64 1.11 13.69
C ILE A 65 13.20 -0.16 14.34
N ALA A 66 12.56 -1.30 14.04
CA ALA A 66 12.97 -2.61 14.55
C ALA A 66 14.28 -3.09 13.89
N ASP A 67 15.11 -3.80 14.67
CA ASP A 67 16.31 -4.44 14.18
C ASP A 67 15.96 -5.51 13.11
N PRO A 68 16.49 -5.42 11.87
CA PRO A 68 16.29 -6.42 10.83
C PRO A 68 16.62 -7.86 11.25
N ALA A 69 17.52 -8.05 12.23
CA ALA A 69 17.87 -9.37 12.75
C ALA A 69 16.68 -10.11 13.40
N ASN A 70 15.66 -9.38 13.86
CA ASN A 70 14.44 -9.94 14.45
C ASN A 70 13.38 -10.32 13.41
N GLY A 71 13.68 -10.16 12.12
CA GLY A 71 12.77 -10.45 11.01
C GLY A 71 11.85 -9.29 10.64
N PRO A 72 11.05 -9.47 9.57
CA PRO A 72 10.14 -8.43 9.08
C PRO A 72 9.04 -8.13 10.08
N ARG A 73 8.73 -6.84 10.28
CA ARG A 73 7.71 -6.35 11.21
C ARG A 73 7.03 -5.09 10.68
N PHE A 74 5.71 -5.04 10.81
CA PHE A 74 4.87 -3.86 10.68
C PHE A 74 3.73 -3.99 11.72
N GLU A 75 3.85 -3.28 12.82
CA GLU A 75 2.92 -3.35 13.95
C GLU A 75 2.47 -1.96 14.34
N GLY A 76 1.24 -1.60 13.96
CA GLY A 76 0.67 -0.29 14.22
C GLY A 76 -0.59 -0.38 15.07
N VAL A 77 -0.67 0.49 16.08
CA VAL A 77 -1.85 0.67 16.93
C VAL A 77 -2.56 1.96 16.52
N ALA A 78 -3.86 1.88 16.32
CA ALA A 78 -4.74 2.96 15.91
C ALA A 78 -4.20 3.71 14.67
N LEU A 79 -3.84 2.98 13.61
CA LEU A 79 -3.39 3.55 12.34
C LEU A 79 -4.51 4.30 11.64
N GLY A 80 -4.22 5.53 11.23
CA GLY A 80 -5.07 6.35 10.37
C GLY A 80 -4.34 6.76 9.10
N HIS A 81 -5.10 7.12 8.06
CA HIS A 81 -4.52 7.64 6.83
C HIS A 81 -4.14 9.12 7.01
N PRO A 82 -2.89 9.54 6.76
CA PRO A 82 -2.45 10.93 6.97
C PRO A 82 -3.28 11.97 6.20
N LEU A 83 -3.73 11.62 5.00
CA LEU A 83 -4.56 12.50 4.14
C LEU A 83 -6.05 12.54 4.48
N ILE A 84 -6.53 11.77 5.46
CA ILE A 84 -7.93 11.84 5.91
C ILE A 84 -8.00 12.76 7.14
N PRO A 85 -8.93 13.74 7.17
CA PRO A 85 -9.11 14.63 8.32
C PRO A 85 -9.30 13.87 9.63
N LEU A 86 -8.78 14.41 10.73
CA LEU A 86 -8.80 13.74 12.04
C LEU A 86 -10.23 13.47 12.54
N GLU A 87 -11.18 14.34 12.20
CA GLU A 87 -12.59 14.16 12.56
C GLU A 87 -13.32 13.05 11.76
N GLN A 88 -12.73 12.60 10.64
CA GLN A 88 -13.32 11.58 9.76
C GLN A 88 -12.55 10.25 9.77
N VAL A 89 -11.29 10.25 10.20
CA VAL A 89 -10.43 9.06 10.11
C VAL A 89 -10.86 8.01 11.12
N VAL A 90 -11.21 6.83 10.62
CA VAL A 90 -11.40 5.64 11.45
C VAL A 90 -10.07 4.90 11.57
N ARG A 91 -9.60 4.78 12.81
CA ARG A 91 -8.31 4.16 13.14
C ARG A 91 -8.46 2.65 13.32
N ASN A 92 -7.48 1.88 12.84
CA ASN A 92 -7.46 0.41 12.91
C ASN A 92 -6.08 -0.09 13.34
N ASP A 93 -6.04 -1.20 14.07
CA ASP A 93 -4.79 -1.86 14.44
C ASP A 93 -4.35 -2.81 13.32
N VAL A 94 -3.04 -2.93 13.08
CA VAL A 94 -2.48 -3.88 12.11
C VAL A 94 -1.25 -4.53 12.70
N THR A 95 -1.20 -5.87 12.65
CA THR A 95 -0.04 -6.66 13.08
C THR A 95 0.41 -7.52 11.90
N LEU A 96 1.66 -7.34 11.48
CA LEU A 96 2.34 -8.20 10.52
C LEU A 96 3.75 -8.43 11.03
N ASN A 97 4.12 -9.69 11.24
CA ASN A 97 5.43 -10.07 11.75
C ASN A 97 5.78 -11.50 11.33
N THR A 98 6.83 -12.08 11.91
CA THR A 98 7.27 -13.44 11.61
C THR A 98 6.25 -14.51 12.00
N GLU A 99 5.36 -14.25 12.96
CA GLU A 99 4.30 -15.15 13.42
C GLU A 99 3.00 -14.98 12.65
N GLN A 100 2.68 -13.75 12.23
CA GLN A 100 1.50 -13.38 11.44
C GLN A 100 1.98 -12.64 10.18
N ARG A 101 2.22 -13.39 9.11
CA ARG A 101 2.77 -12.86 7.85
C ARG A 101 1.72 -12.33 6.90
N LEU A 102 0.48 -12.83 6.99
CA LEU A 102 -0.59 -12.50 6.06
C LEU A 102 -1.82 -12.00 6.80
N LEU A 103 -2.33 -10.84 6.36
CA LEU A 103 -3.66 -10.37 6.71
C LEU A 103 -4.55 -10.41 5.46
N MET A 104 -5.51 -11.33 5.46
CA MET A 104 -6.50 -11.47 4.39
C MET A 104 -7.75 -10.67 4.77
N ILE A 105 -8.06 -9.64 3.98
CA ILE A 105 -9.12 -8.67 4.26
C ILE A 105 -10.30 -8.91 3.31
N SER A 106 -11.44 -9.30 3.86
CA SER A 106 -12.70 -9.44 3.12
C SER A 106 -13.68 -8.30 3.42
N GLY A 107 -14.72 -8.17 2.60
CA GLY A 107 -15.76 -7.15 2.76
C GLY A 107 -16.29 -6.62 1.44
N SER A 108 -17.39 -5.88 1.49
CA SER A 108 -18.02 -5.26 0.32
C SER A 108 -17.14 -4.17 -0.31
N ASN A 109 -17.41 -3.82 -1.56
CA ASN A 109 -16.77 -2.65 -2.18
C ASN A 109 -17.16 -1.40 -1.40
N MET A 110 -16.22 -0.44 -1.28
CA MET A 110 -16.38 0.80 -0.50
C MET A 110 -16.33 0.64 1.03
N SER A 111 -16.14 -0.57 1.58
CA SER A 111 -16.09 -0.79 3.03
C SER A 111 -14.81 -0.32 3.75
N GLY A 112 -13.83 0.21 3.01
CA GLY A 112 -12.57 0.74 3.58
C GLY A 112 -11.33 -0.14 3.39
N LYS A 113 -11.45 -1.32 2.75
CA LYS A 113 -10.32 -2.24 2.50
C LYS A 113 -9.11 -1.58 1.83
N SER A 114 -9.31 -0.94 0.67
CA SER A 114 -8.22 -0.26 -0.04
C SER A 114 -7.70 0.97 0.72
N THR A 115 -8.54 1.62 1.53
CA THR A 115 -8.12 2.72 2.42
C THR A 115 -7.18 2.21 3.50
N LEU A 116 -7.49 1.10 4.17
CA LEU A 116 -6.60 0.49 5.16
C LEU A 116 -5.26 0.06 4.54
N MET A 117 -5.30 -0.53 3.34
CA MET A 117 -4.08 -0.89 2.61
C MET A 117 -3.20 0.32 2.29
N ARG A 118 -3.80 1.43 1.84
CA ARG A 118 -3.11 2.71 1.63
C ARG A 118 -2.60 3.30 2.94
N THR A 119 -3.37 3.22 4.03
CA THR A 119 -2.94 3.63 5.37
C THR A 119 -1.66 2.93 5.78
N VAL A 120 -1.59 1.60 5.61
CA VAL A 120 -0.40 0.81 5.91
C VAL A 120 0.77 1.23 5.03
N GLY A 121 0.58 1.29 3.70
CA GLY A 121 1.63 1.67 2.77
C GLY A 121 2.17 3.09 2.97
N THR A 122 1.28 4.07 3.21
CA THR A 122 1.69 5.47 3.44
C THR A 122 2.42 5.62 4.77
N ASN A 123 1.92 5.02 5.86
CA ASN A 123 2.63 5.08 7.15
C ASN A 123 3.97 4.33 7.09
N PHE A 124 4.07 3.24 6.33
CA PHE A 124 5.32 2.55 6.08
C PHE A 124 6.36 3.45 5.38
N VAL A 125 5.95 4.15 4.31
CA VAL A 125 6.84 5.06 3.58
C VAL A 125 7.24 6.25 4.45
N LEU A 126 6.30 6.86 5.17
CA LEU A 126 6.60 7.94 6.11
C LEU A 126 7.60 7.49 7.18
N ALA A 127 7.41 6.29 7.73
CA ALA A 127 8.27 5.78 8.75
C ALA A 127 9.72 5.60 8.27
N LEU A 128 9.90 4.98 7.10
CA LEU A 128 11.23 4.77 6.53
C LEU A 128 11.85 6.06 5.93
N ALA A 129 11.04 7.08 5.66
CA ALA A 129 11.52 8.41 5.32
C ALA A 129 11.98 9.22 6.54
N GLY A 130 11.71 8.75 7.77
CA GLY A 130 12.04 9.47 9.01
C GLY A 130 11.01 10.53 9.42
N ALA A 131 9.76 10.40 8.97
CA ALA A 131 8.65 11.26 9.34
C ALA A 131 7.84 10.67 10.51
N PRO A 132 7.12 11.49 11.29
CA PRO A 132 6.09 10.96 12.18
C PRO A 132 4.95 10.31 11.38
N VAL A 133 4.25 9.39 12.03
CA VAL A 133 3.22 8.54 11.41
C VAL A 133 1.87 8.76 12.06
N ARG A 134 0.79 8.59 11.30
CA ARG A 134 -0.59 8.76 11.78
C ARG A 134 -1.05 7.52 12.53
N ALA A 135 -0.55 7.34 13.75
CA ALA A 135 -0.83 6.18 14.60
C ALA A 135 -0.83 6.58 16.08
N ALA A 136 -1.30 5.70 16.96
CA ALA A 136 -0.93 5.78 18.38
C ALA A 136 0.50 5.26 18.62
N SER A 137 0.90 4.23 17.88
CA SER A 137 2.28 3.73 17.82
C SER A 137 2.50 2.95 16.53
N LEU A 138 3.75 2.88 16.06
CA LEU A 138 4.14 2.05 14.93
C LEU A 138 5.56 1.51 15.15
N THR A 139 5.72 0.20 15.06
CA THR A 139 7.03 -0.47 15.00
C THR A 139 7.19 -1.11 13.63
N VAL A 140 8.29 -0.80 12.94
CA VAL A 140 8.53 -1.25 11.55
C VAL A 140 9.98 -1.66 11.33
N SER A 141 10.22 -2.75 10.60
CA SER A 141 11.55 -3.12 10.14
C SER A 141 11.84 -2.55 8.75
N PRO A 142 13.10 -2.26 8.39
CA PRO A 142 13.49 -1.96 7.01
C PRO A 142 13.06 -3.05 6.02
N MET A 143 12.20 -2.69 5.07
CA MET A 143 11.63 -3.58 4.05
C MET A 143 11.46 -2.81 2.72
N GLN A 144 11.11 -3.52 1.65
CA GLN A 144 10.67 -2.91 0.39
C GLN A 144 9.13 -2.94 0.31
N ALA A 145 8.50 -1.89 -0.19
CA ALA A 145 7.06 -1.91 -0.47
C ALA A 145 6.80 -2.52 -1.86
N GLY A 146 5.98 -3.58 -1.91
CA GLY A 146 5.52 -4.18 -3.16
C GLY A 146 4.01 -4.07 -3.28
N THR A 147 3.48 -3.31 -4.25
CA THR A 147 2.03 -3.10 -4.37
C THR A 147 1.49 -3.58 -5.71
N ALA A 148 0.33 -4.23 -5.68
CA ALA A 148 -0.44 -4.57 -6.87
C ALA A 148 -1.86 -3.97 -6.78
N MET A 149 -1.95 -2.72 -6.32
CA MET A 149 -3.23 -2.01 -6.23
C MET A 149 -3.71 -1.52 -7.60
N ARG A 150 -5.03 -1.37 -7.76
CA ARG A 150 -5.61 -0.75 -8.96
C ARG A 150 -5.30 0.75 -8.97
N VAL A 151 -4.53 1.19 -9.95
CA VAL A 151 -4.50 2.59 -10.38
C VAL A 151 -5.71 2.75 -11.30
N GLN A 152 -6.64 3.63 -10.96
CA GLN A 152 -7.74 3.96 -11.86
C GLN A 152 -7.12 4.51 -13.14
N ASP A 153 -7.14 3.75 -14.24
CA ASP A 153 -6.82 4.33 -15.54
C ASP A 153 -7.46 3.59 -16.74
N SER A 154 -7.98 4.44 -17.62
CA SER A 154 -8.40 4.32 -19.03
C SER A 154 -9.22 3.10 -19.49
N LEU A 155 -10.32 3.41 -20.18
CA LEU A 155 -11.30 2.54 -20.85
C LEU A 155 -10.70 1.71 -22.02
N GLN A 156 -9.57 1.02 -21.83
CA GLN A 156 -8.96 0.20 -22.86
C GLN A 156 -8.96 -1.28 -22.48
N GLN A 157 -10.00 -1.97 -22.97
CA GLN A 157 -10.08 -3.39 -23.35
C GLN A 157 -9.77 -4.43 -22.26
N GLY A 158 -10.79 -5.22 -21.85
CA GLY A 158 -10.74 -6.16 -20.72
C GLY A 158 -9.63 -7.22 -20.71
N ALA A 159 -9.04 -7.60 -21.85
CA ALA A 159 -7.87 -8.49 -21.90
C ALA A 159 -6.59 -7.84 -21.34
N SER A 160 -6.49 -6.50 -21.44
CA SER A 160 -5.37 -5.71 -20.94
C SER A 160 -5.35 -5.68 -19.40
N LEU A 161 -6.52 -5.69 -18.75
CA LEU A 161 -6.61 -5.57 -17.28
C LEU A 161 -6.08 -6.79 -16.54
N PHE A 162 -6.43 -8.00 -17.01
CA PHE A 162 -5.90 -9.23 -16.41
C PHE A 162 -4.37 -9.32 -16.60
N TYR A 163 -3.88 -9.08 -17.83
CA TYR A 163 -2.45 -9.08 -18.11
C TYR A 163 -1.70 -8.05 -17.26
N GLN A 164 -2.20 -6.83 -17.15
CA GLN A 164 -1.61 -5.80 -16.28
C GLN A 164 -1.64 -6.20 -14.81
N SER A 165 -2.70 -6.87 -14.34
CA SER A 165 -2.76 -7.42 -12.99
C SER A 165 -1.65 -8.45 -12.76
N VAL A 166 -1.47 -9.39 -13.69
CA VAL A 166 -0.41 -10.40 -13.63
C VAL A 166 0.97 -9.75 -13.69
N ALA A 167 1.17 -8.75 -14.54
CA ALA A 167 2.43 -8.02 -14.65
C ALA A 167 2.80 -7.30 -13.34
N ARG A 168 1.82 -6.66 -12.67
CA ARG A 168 2.03 -6.05 -11.34
C ARG A 168 2.39 -7.08 -10.29
N LEU A 169 1.67 -8.21 -10.24
CA LEU A 169 1.97 -9.30 -9.30
C LEU A 169 3.38 -9.86 -9.55
N SER A 170 3.75 -10.06 -10.81
CA SER A 170 5.09 -10.51 -11.20
C SER A 170 6.18 -9.54 -10.71
N ALA A 171 5.96 -8.22 -10.84
CA ALA A 171 6.89 -7.22 -10.33
C ALA A 171 7.06 -7.31 -8.80
N VAL A 172 5.97 -7.51 -8.05
CA VAL A 172 6.03 -7.71 -6.59
C VAL A 172 6.80 -8.98 -6.22
N VAL A 173 6.57 -10.08 -6.94
CA VAL A 173 7.31 -11.34 -6.73
C VAL A 173 8.80 -11.16 -6.98
N HIS A 174 9.19 -10.43 -8.04
CA HIS A 174 10.59 -10.14 -8.34
C HIS A 174 11.26 -9.27 -7.26
N LEU A 175 10.52 -8.36 -6.61
CA LEU A 175 11.07 -7.60 -5.48
C LEU A 175 11.47 -8.52 -4.32
N ALA A 176 10.75 -9.63 -4.14
CA ALA A 176 11.02 -10.62 -3.11
C ALA A 176 12.24 -11.53 -3.41
N ASP A 177 12.86 -11.42 -4.60
CA ASP A 177 14.15 -12.08 -4.88
C ASP A 177 15.34 -11.35 -4.24
N ALA A 178 15.15 -10.12 -3.76
CA ALA A 178 16.20 -9.36 -3.09
C ALA A 178 16.42 -9.82 -1.64
N ALA A 179 17.57 -9.44 -1.06
CA ALA A 179 17.90 -9.78 0.33
C ALA A 179 17.02 -9.06 1.37
N VAL A 180 16.33 -7.99 0.98
CA VAL A 180 15.47 -7.19 1.85
C VAL A 180 14.02 -7.68 1.73
N PRO A 181 13.34 -8.04 2.84
CA PRO A 181 11.97 -8.53 2.80
C PRO A 181 10.99 -7.53 2.18
N VAL A 182 9.88 -8.04 1.66
CA VAL A 182 8.83 -7.23 1.02
C VAL A 182 7.60 -7.11 1.93
N LEU A 183 7.15 -5.88 2.14
CA LEU A 183 5.80 -5.57 2.59
C LEU A 183 4.87 -5.58 1.37
N PHE A 184 4.13 -6.66 1.15
CA PHE A 184 3.25 -6.80 -0.01
C PHE A 184 1.84 -6.27 0.27
N LEU A 185 1.30 -5.46 -0.64
CA LEU A 185 -0.03 -4.86 -0.56
C LEU A 185 -0.79 -5.16 -1.86
N LEU A 186 -1.61 -6.21 -1.83
CA LEU A 186 -2.23 -6.78 -3.02
C LEU A 186 -3.75 -6.54 -3.00
N ASP A 187 -4.24 -5.65 -3.86
CA ASP A 187 -5.65 -5.30 -3.90
C ASP A 187 -6.39 -6.19 -4.92
N GLU A 188 -7.32 -7.01 -4.43
CA GLU A 188 -8.22 -7.84 -5.24
C GLU A 188 -7.51 -8.64 -6.36
N ILE A 189 -6.63 -9.55 -5.94
CA ILE A 189 -5.72 -10.35 -6.77
C ILE A 189 -6.43 -11.11 -7.91
N LEU A 190 -5.84 -11.08 -9.11
CA LEU A 190 -6.21 -11.87 -10.29
C LEU A 190 -7.70 -11.76 -10.68
N GLN A 191 -8.28 -10.57 -10.54
CA GLN A 191 -9.61 -10.31 -11.10
C GLN A 191 -9.65 -10.46 -12.61
N GLY A 192 -10.76 -11.00 -13.13
CA GLY A 192 -10.99 -11.20 -14.56
C GLY A 192 -10.74 -12.62 -15.05
N THR A 193 -10.36 -13.56 -14.15
CA THR A 193 -10.40 -15.01 -14.42
C THR A 193 -11.47 -15.71 -13.59
N ASN A 194 -11.72 -17.00 -13.89
CA ASN A 194 -12.65 -17.84 -13.14
C ASN A 194 -12.19 -18.02 -11.68
N SER A 195 -13.12 -18.32 -10.77
CA SER A 195 -12.85 -18.38 -9.33
C SER A 195 -11.84 -19.47 -8.95
N HIS A 196 -11.76 -20.56 -9.71
CA HIS A 196 -10.83 -21.67 -9.46
C HIS A 196 -9.38 -21.27 -9.75
N ASP A 197 -9.12 -20.77 -10.96
CA ASP A 197 -7.79 -20.30 -11.39
C ASP A 197 -7.32 -19.13 -10.53
N ARG A 198 -8.25 -18.25 -10.13
CA ARG A 198 -7.95 -17.12 -9.24
C ARG A 198 -7.45 -17.59 -7.89
N ARG A 199 -8.13 -18.59 -7.29
CA ARG A 199 -7.75 -19.13 -5.98
C ARG A 199 -6.37 -19.76 -6.02
N ILE A 200 -6.11 -20.63 -7.01
CA ILE A 200 -4.81 -21.28 -7.19
C ILE A 200 -3.72 -20.24 -7.42
N GLY A 201 -3.92 -19.32 -8.36
CA GLY A 201 -2.91 -18.31 -8.68
C GLY A 201 -2.62 -17.37 -7.51
N ALA A 202 -3.65 -16.92 -6.79
CA ALA A 202 -3.48 -16.07 -5.62
C ALA A 202 -2.73 -16.79 -4.50
N GLN A 203 -3.10 -18.04 -4.22
CA GLN A 203 -2.42 -18.88 -3.24
C GLN A 203 -0.94 -19.04 -3.59
N SER A 204 -0.60 -19.42 -4.82
CA SER A 204 0.80 -19.61 -5.23
C SER A 204 1.62 -18.33 -5.13
N VAL A 205 1.04 -17.17 -5.48
CA VAL A 205 1.73 -15.87 -5.34
C VAL A 205 1.98 -15.55 -3.86
N ILE A 206 0.97 -15.70 -3.01
CA ILE A 206 1.08 -15.42 -1.56
C ILE A 206 2.09 -16.36 -0.90
N GLU A 207 2.03 -17.65 -1.23
CA GLU A 207 2.97 -18.67 -0.74
C GLU A 207 4.40 -18.31 -1.11
N THR A 208 4.65 -17.99 -2.38
CA THR A 208 5.97 -17.54 -2.86
C THR A 208 6.48 -16.32 -2.09
N LEU A 209 5.63 -15.32 -1.85
CA LEU A 209 6.03 -14.11 -1.12
C LEU A 209 6.36 -14.40 0.35
N ILE A 210 5.58 -15.26 1.00
CA ILE A 210 5.79 -15.66 2.40
C ILE A 210 7.06 -16.51 2.53
N GLU A 211 7.29 -17.48 1.64
CA GLU A 211 8.49 -18.32 1.61
C GLU A 211 9.76 -17.51 1.42
N ARG A 212 9.68 -16.42 0.65
CA ARG A 212 10.76 -15.44 0.45
C ARG A 212 10.88 -14.44 1.60
N GLY A 213 10.20 -14.66 2.71
CA GLY A 213 10.29 -13.85 3.92
C GLY A 213 9.41 -12.61 3.93
N GLY A 214 8.53 -12.42 2.95
CA GLY A 214 7.60 -11.29 2.92
C GLY A 214 6.51 -11.36 4.00
N ILE A 215 5.93 -10.19 4.28
CA ILE A 215 4.73 -10.01 5.09
C ILE A 215 3.79 -9.05 4.38
N GLY A 216 2.48 -9.13 4.60
CA GLY A 216 1.59 -8.24 3.86
C GLY A 216 0.10 -8.46 3.98
N ILE A 217 -0.60 -7.68 3.18
CA ILE A 217 -2.05 -7.57 3.14
C ILE A 217 -2.56 -7.97 1.77
N VAL A 218 -3.61 -8.78 1.77
CA VAL A 218 -4.38 -9.13 0.58
C VAL A 218 -5.82 -8.75 0.81
N THR A 219 -6.44 -8.04 -0.13
CA THR A 219 -7.88 -7.77 -0.07
C THR A 219 -8.63 -8.63 -1.08
N THR A 220 -9.87 -8.98 -0.74
CA THR A 220 -10.76 -9.73 -1.62
C THR A 220 -12.21 -9.37 -1.35
N HIS A 221 -13.06 -9.46 -2.37
CA HIS A 221 -14.51 -9.55 -2.22
C HIS A 221 -15.02 -11.00 -2.41
N ASP A 222 -14.14 -11.91 -2.85
CA ASP A 222 -14.42 -13.32 -3.03
C ASP A 222 -14.10 -14.08 -1.75
N LEU A 223 -15.15 -14.60 -1.09
CA LEU A 223 -15.03 -15.38 0.14
C LEU A 223 -14.23 -16.68 -0.08
N ALA A 224 -14.20 -17.21 -1.31
CA ALA A 224 -13.38 -18.36 -1.66
C ALA A 224 -11.88 -18.14 -1.39
N LEU A 225 -11.40 -16.90 -1.52
CA LEU A 225 -10.00 -16.54 -1.26
C LEU A 225 -9.69 -16.49 0.24
N THR A 226 -10.69 -16.37 1.11
CA THR A 226 -10.48 -16.37 2.57
C THR A 226 -10.07 -17.76 3.08
N GLU A 227 -10.42 -18.82 2.36
CA GLU A 227 -10.02 -20.20 2.69
C GLU A 227 -8.51 -20.43 2.54
N ILE A 228 -7.80 -19.58 1.78
CA ILE A 228 -6.34 -19.66 1.60
C ILE A 228 -5.62 -19.57 2.95
N THR A 229 -6.15 -18.81 3.91
CA THR A 229 -5.49 -18.63 5.21
C THR A 229 -5.34 -19.95 5.97
N ALA A 230 -6.23 -20.93 5.73
CA ALA A 230 -6.17 -22.23 6.40
C ALA A 230 -4.86 -22.98 6.12
N GLN A 231 -4.23 -22.76 4.97
CA GLN A 231 -2.98 -23.41 4.59
C GLN A 231 -1.76 -22.81 5.30
N PHE A 232 -1.85 -21.56 5.73
CA PHE A 232 -0.76 -20.85 6.41
C PHE A 232 -0.84 -20.96 7.94
N GLY A 233 -1.89 -21.61 8.48
CA GLY A 233 -2.08 -21.80 9.91
C GLY A 233 -2.07 -20.47 10.67
N SER A 234 -1.25 -20.37 11.72
CA SER A 234 -1.13 -19.14 12.52
C SER A 234 -0.50 -17.97 11.76
N GLN A 235 0.19 -18.21 10.64
CA GLN A 235 0.84 -17.17 9.84
C GLN A 235 -0.14 -16.32 9.04
N ALA A 236 -1.40 -16.72 8.91
CA ALA A 236 -2.42 -15.94 8.23
C ALA A 236 -3.64 -15.70 9.10
N LYS A 237 -4.18 -14.47 9.05
CA LYS A 237 -5.46 -14.15 9.70
C LYS A 237 -6.44 -13.58 8.69
N ASN A 238 -7.68 -14.07 8.78
CA ASN A 238 -8.82 -13.41 8.14
C ASN A 238 -9.31 -12.27 9.02
N VAL A 239 -9.57 -11.15 8.37
CA VAL A 239 -10.28 -10.00 8.92
C VAL A 239 -11.29 -9.51 7.89
N HIS A 240 -12.24 -8.70 8.34
CA HIS A 240 -13.24 -8.15 7.46
C HIS A 240 -13.72 -6.76 7.86
N PHE A 241 -14.38 -6.13 6.91
CA PHE A 241 -15.17 -4.92 7.09
C PHE A 241 -16.62 -5.23 6.78
N GLU A 242 -17.53 -4.74 7.63
CA GLU A 242 -18.97 -4.92 7.49
C GLU A 242 -19.60 -3.71 6.80
N ASP A 243 -20.69 -3.96 6.07
CA ASP A 243 -21.67 -2.96 5.69
C ASP A 243 -22.92 -3.10 6.57
N GLN A 244 -23.61 -1.98 6.79
CA GLN A 244 -24.89 -1.95 7.50
C GLN A 244 -25.93 -1.24 6.64
N LEU A 245 -27.17 -1.68 6.74
CA LEU A 245 -28.29 -1.02 6.08
C LEU A 245 -29.04 -0.16 7.11
N ILE A 246 -28.91 1.16 7.02
CA ILE A 246 -29.55 2.11 7.92
C ILE A 246 -30.43 3.03 7.09
N ASP A 247 -31.73 3.08 7.39
CA ASP A 247 -32.72 3.90 6.68
C ASP A 247 -32.70 3.72 5.15
N GLY A 248 -32.50 2.47 4.69
CA GLY A 248 -32.42 2.13 3.26
C GLY A 248 -31.17 2.61 2.55
N LYS A 249 -30.14 3.04 3.31
CA LYS A 249 -28.83 3.42 2.79
C LYS A 249 -27.75 2.50 3.34
N MET A 250 -26.79 2.16 2.49
CA MET A 250 -25.60 1.43 2.91
C MET A 250 -24.70 2.37 3.70
N ALA A 251 -24.40 2.00 4.93
CA ALA A 251 -23.52 2.68 5.85
C ALA A 251 -22.32 1.77 6.17
N PHE A 252 -21.16 2.38 6.38
CA PHE A 252 -19.91 1.68 6.69
C PHE A 252 -19.29 2.34 7.91
N ASP A 253 -18.92 1.55 8.91
CA ASP A 253 -18.23 2.05 10.11
C ASP A 253 -16.71 2.09 9.95
N TYR A 254 -16.19 1.51 8.85
CA TYR A 254 -14.78 1.43 8.49
C TYR A 254 -13.90 0.79 9.58
N ARG A 255 -14.47 -0.11 10.40
CA ARG A 255 -13.75 -0.86 11.43
C ARG A 255 -13.42 -2.27 10.96
N MET A 256 -12.15 -2.62 11.04
CA MET A 256 -11.65 -3.96 10.80
C MET A 256 -12.00 -4.86 11.98
N ARG A 257 -12.53 -6.05 11.67
CA ARG A 257 -12.93 -7.08 12.64
C ARG A 257 -12.23 -8.40 12.35
N PRO A 258 -11.92 -9.22 13.37
CA PRO A 258 -11.40 -10.56 13.15
C PRO A 258 -12.43 -11.47 12.47
N GLY A 259 -11.95 -12.43 11.68
CA GLY A 259 -12.79 -13.44 11.03
C GLY A 259 -13.24 -13.06 9.62
N ILE A 260 -14.16 -13.84 9.07
CA ILE A 260 -14.71 -13.71 7.72
C ILE A 260 -16.10 -13.06 7.82
N VAL A 261 -16.52 -12.31 6.80
CA VAL A 261 -17.89 -11.79 6.71
C VAL A 261 -18.90 -12.95 6.68
N GLU A 262 -19.86 -12.95 7.60
CA GLU A 262 -20.94 -13.95 7.64
C GLU A 262 -22.15 -13.54 6.77
N HIS A 263 -22.43 -12.25 6.67
CA HIS A 263 -23.60 -11.71 5.96
C HIS A 263 -23.25 -10.48 5.12
N SER A 264 -23.74 -10.42 3.87
CA SER A 264 -23.65 -9.23 3.03
C SER A 264 -25.04 -8.68 2.73
N ASN A 265 -25.25 -7.38 2.94
CA ASN A 265 -26.56 -6.74 2.74
C ASN A 265 -26.83 -6.33 1.29
N ALA A 266 -25.97 -6.73 0.34
CA ALA A 266 -26.11 -6.37 -1.07
C ALA A 266 -27.44 -6.86 -1.67
N LEU A 267 -27.89 -8.08 -1.31
CA LEU A 267 -29.17 -8.62 -1.76
C LEU A 267 -30.35 -7.84 -1.18
N GLU A 268 -30.24 -7.39 0.07
CA GLU A 268 -31.28 -6.58 0.72
C GLU A 268 -31.38 -5.19 0.08
N LEU A 269 -30.24 -4.57 -0.25
CA LEU A 269 -30.19 -3.34 -1.01
C LEU A 269 -30.84 -3.50 -2.40
N MET A 270 -30.55 -4.59 -3.12
CA MET A 270 -31.17 -4.86 -4.43
C MET A 270 -32.70 -4.94 -4.32
N LYS A 271 -33.23 -5.62 -3.28
CA LYS A 271 -34.67 -5.68 -3.01
C LYS A 271 -35.25 -4.29 -2.75
N MET A 272 -34.59 -3.46 -1.94
CA MET A 272 -35.04 -2.09 -1.68
C MET A 272 -35.01 -1.18 -2.92
N MET A 273 -34.08 -1.41 -3.83
CA MET A 273 -34.01 -0.71 -5.12
C MET A 273 -35.07 -1.18 -6.13
N GLY A 274 -35.98 -2.08 -5.73
CA GLY A 274 -37.06 -2.59 -6.58
C GLY A 274 -36.60 -3.67 -7.56
N ILE A 275 -35.43 -4.28 -7.35
CA ILE A 275 -34.98 -5.42 -8.13
C ILE A 275 -35.62 -6.68 -7.52
N GLU A 276 -36.54 -7.29 -8.26
CA GLU A 276 -37.11 -8.58 -7.88
C GLU A 276 -36.05 -9.68 -7.98
N LEU A 277 -35.59 -10.16 -6.82
CA LEU A 277 -34.73 -11.33 -6.75
C LEU A 277 -35.59 -12.58 -6.92
N LYS A 278 -35.57 -13.18 -8.10
CA LYS A 278 -36.01 -14.56 -8.29
C LYS A 278 -34.94 -15.44 -7.65
N ALA A 279 -35.26 -16.09 -6.54
CA ALA A 279 -34.33 -16.99 -5.86
C ALA A 279 -33.75 -17.98 -6.88
N LEU A 280 -32.41 -18.06 -6.94
CA LEU A 280 -31.78 -19.31 -7.35
C LEU A 280 -31.92 -20.21 -6.13
N ASP A 281 -32.81 -21.19 -6.22
CA ASP A 281 -32.84 -22.31 -5.29
C ASP A 281 -31.45 -22.93 -5.28
N THR A 282 -30.62 -22.51 -4.33
CA THR A 282 -29.38 -23.20 -4.00
C THR A 282 -29.66 -23.82 -2.65
N GLU A 283 -29.82 -25.13 -2.68
CA GLU A 283 -30.09 -26.01 -1.56
C GLU A 283 -29.21 -25.62 -0.38
N ALA A 284 -29.84 -25.14 0.70
CA ALA A 284 -29.30 -25.29 2.03
C ALA A 284 -29.35 -26.78 2.35
N ASP A 285 -28.28 -27.51 2.03
CA ASP A 285 -28.05 -28.86 2.51
C ASP A 285 -27.76 -28.76 4.02
N ASP A 286 -28.80 -28.95 4.83
CA ASP A 286 -28.72 -29.15 6.28
C ASP A 286 -28.76 -30.66 6.56
N PRO A 287 -27.62 -31.34 6.78
CA PRO A 287 -27.63 -32.75 7.09
C PRO A 287 -27.78 -32.92 8.59
N LYS A 288 -29.01 -32.87 9.11
CA LYS A 288 -29.39 -33.48 10.42
C LYS A 288 -30.90 -33.43 10.69
N SER A 289 -31.63 -34.44 10.20
CA SER A 289 -32.73 -35.08 10.95
C SER A 289 -33.38 -36.19 10.13
N ALA A 290 -32.66 -37.29 9.95
CA ALA A 290 -33.28 -38.57 9.58
C ALA A 290 -32.77 -39.64 10.54
N ASP A 291 -33.18 -39.50 11.80
CA ASP A 291 -33.18 -40.62 12.74
C ASP A 291 -34.31 -40.36 13.74
N LEU A 292 -35.40 -41.12 13.57
CA LEU A 292 -36.46 -41.44 14.54
C LEU A 292 -37.67 -42.05 13.80
N THR A 293 -37.49 -43.27 13.29
CA THR A 293 -38.56 -44.29 13.31
C THR A 293 -37.92 -45.67 13.09
N GLN A 294 -37.52 -46.31 14.19
CA GLN A 294 -37.75 -47.71 14.53
C GLN A 294 -37.60 -47.87 16.03
#